data_AF-A0A1J3DIL4-F1
#
_entry.id   AF-A0A1J3DIL4-F1
#
_cell.length_a   1.000
_cell.length_b   1.000
_cell.length_c   1.000
_cell.angle_alpha   90.00
_cell.angle_beta   90.00
_cell.angle_gamma   90.00
#
_symmetry.space_group_name_H-M   'P 1'
#
loop_
_entity.id
_entity.type
_entity.pdbx_description
1 polymer ?
#
loop_
_entity_poly.entity_id
_entity_poly.type
_entity_poly.pdbx_seq_one_letter_code
_entity_poly.pdbx_strand_id
1 'polypeptide(L)'
;GSTTRFGNLSLRFEAENFNRKKKKKKKKKMGALGKLIDVILFLYFVLMAVIAPLIDGQTSLPKGIFPAFLTNLKSSYIADFGDYLLLEKPHFLVGLVWHELVFLWPLSIANVYAILAGKSWFGTTCLLYGASLVTSMAAILGEMIGSGKASERLLTMYVPFMGVGILALLRGLVSHSTKSSASVGKKRSTIMPRRKLA
;
A
#
# COMPACT_ATOMS: atom_id res chain seq x y z
N GLY A 1 -1.15 29.39 -53.17
CA GLY A 1 -0.35 29.21 -51.93
C GLY A 1 -1.15 29.29 -50.62
N SER A 2 -2.44 29.67 -50.64
CA SER A 2 -3.26 29.83 -49.42
C SER A 2 -3.91 28.53 -48.93
N THR A 3 -4.27 27.62 -49.84
CA THR A 3 -5.01 26.36 -49.55
C THR A 3 -4.18 25.35 -48.73
N THR A 4 -2.87 25.24 -48.99
CA THR A 4 -1.95 24.35 -48.27
C THR A 4 -1.63 24.81 -46.85
N ARG A 5 -1.74 26.12 -46.56
CA ARG A 5 -1.48 26.67 -45.23
C ARG A 5 -2.66 26.43 -44.27
N PHE A 6 -3.89 26.53 -44.78
CA PHE A 6 -5.11 26.21 -44.03
C PHE A 6 -5.25 24.72 -43.72
N GLY A 7 -4.94 23.83 -44.68
CA GLY A 7 -4.95 22.38 -44.46
C GLY A 7 -3.98 21.93 -43.36
N ASN A 8 -2.75 22.48 -43.35
CA ASN A 8 -1.75 22.21 -42.32
C ASN A 8 -2.16 22.70 -40.92
N LEU A 9 -2.90 23.83 -40.84
CA LEU A 9 -3.39 24.35 -39.58
C LEU A 9 -4.55 23.50 -39.02
N SER A 10 -5.45 23.05 -39.89
CA SER A 10 -6.56 22.15 -39.53
C SER A 10 -6.04 20.82 -38.98
N LEU A 11 -5.08 20.20 -39.67
CA LEU A 11 -4.46 18.94 -39.23
C LEU A 11 -3.72 19.08 -37.90
N ARG A 12 -3.03 20.20 -37.66
CA ARG A 12 -2.41 20.49 -36.36
C ARG A 12 -3.44 20.64 -35.25
N PHE A 13 -4.56 21.30 -35.54
CA PHE A 13 -5.64 21.50 -34.56
C PHE A 13 -6.34 20.17 -34.19
N GLU A 14 -6.58 19.31 -35.18
CA GLU A 14 -7.12 17.96 -34.96
C GLU A 14 -6.15 17.08 -34.16
N ALA A 15 -4.86 17.11 -34.51
CA ALA A 15 -3.82 16.38 -33.78
C ALA A 15 -3.70 16.84 -32.32
N GLU A 16 -3.76 18.15 -32.05
CA GLU A 16 -3.79 18.68 -30.70
C GLU A 16 -5.03 18.24 -29.92
N ASN A 17 -6.21 18.30 -30.54
CA ASN A 17 -7.46 17.87 -29.92
C ASN A 17 -7.47 16.38 -29.61
N PHE A 18 -6.94 15.55 -30.52
CA PHE A 18 -6.76 14.12 -30.30
C PHE A 18 -5.80 13.85 -29.14
N ASN A 19 -4.68 14.57 -29.07
CA ASN A 19 -3.70 14.43 -28.01
C ASN A 19 -4.25 14.90 -26.65
N ARG A 20 -5.03 15.99 -26.61
CA ARG A 20 -5.77 16.45 -25.42
C ARG A 20 -6.81 15.41 -24.98
N LYS A 21 -7.58 14.82 -25.90
CA LYS A 21 -8.55 13.75 -25.60
C LYS A 21 -7.84 12.51 -25.03
N LYS A 22 -6.72 12.09 -25.61
CA LYS A 22 -5.88 10.99 -25.08
C LYS A 22 -5.36 11.30 -23.67
N LYS A 23 -4.81 12.51 -23.43
CA LYS A 23 -4.35 12.94 -22.09
C LYS A 23 -5.49 12.96 -21.06
N LYS A 24 -6.69 13.47 -21.42
CA LYS A 24 -7.87 13.46 -20.55
C LYS A 24 -8.32 12.02 -20.21
N LYS A 25 -8.39 11.14 -21.21
CA LYS A 25 -8.71 9.71 -20.99
C LYS A 25 -7.68 9.04 -20.08
N LYS A 26 -6.38 9.30 -20.26
CA LYS A 26 -5.30 8.77 -19.42
C LYS A 26 -5.42 9.26 -17.97
N LYS A 27 -5.64 10.57 -17.75
CA LYS A 27 -5.87 11.12 -16.41
C LYS A 27 -7.09 10.51 -15.71
N LYS A 28 -8.21 10.33 -16.44
CA LYS A 28 -9.42 9.70 -15.88
C LYS A 28 -9.17 8.24 -15.47
N LYS A 29 -8.47 7.47 -16.29
CA LYS A 29 -8.07 6.08 -15.97
C LYS A 29 -7.15 6.01 -14.74
N MET A 30 -6.15 6.88 -14.66
CA MET A 30 -5.24 6.96 -13.50
C MET A 30 -5.98 7.31 -12.21
N GLY A 31 -6.99 8.20 -12.29
CA GLY A 31 -7.83 8.54 -11.14
C GLY A 31 -8.72 7.39 -10.67
N ALA A 32 -9.28 6.59 -11.59
CA ALA A 32 -10.09 5.43 -11.24
C ALA A 32 -9.26 4.30 -10.59
N LEU A 33 -8.08 4.02 -11.14
CA LEU A 33 -7.15 3.02 -10.58
C LEU A 33 -6.71 3.40 -9.16
N GLY A 34 -6.40 4.68 -8.91
CA GLY A 34 -6.04 5.15 -7.57
C GLY A 34 -7.16 4.91 -6.53
N LYS A 35 -8.42 5.16 -6.92
CA LYS A 35 -9.58 4.89 -6.05
C LYS A 35 -9.77 3.40 -5.78
N LEU A 36 -9.59 2.55 -6.79
CA LEU A 36 -9.68 1.10 -6.61
C LEU A 36 -8.61 0.60 -5.64
N ILE A 37 -7.38 1.08 -5.78
CA ILE A 37 -6.28 0.76 -4.85
C ILE A 37 -6.62 1.22 -3.45
N ASP A 38 -7.14 2.43 -3.28
CA ASP A 38 -7.53 2.97 -1.97
C ASP A 38 -8.63 2.10 -1.31
N VAL A 39 -9.58 1.56 -2.08
CA VAL A 39 -10.60 0.62 -1.57
C VAL A 39 -10.00 -0.72 -1.16
N ILE A 40 -9.12 -1.30 -1.98
CA ILE A 40 -8.45 -2.57 -1.66
C ILE A 40 -7.62 -2.41 -0.36
N LEU A 41 -6.84 -1.33 -0.27
CA LEU A 41 -6.05 -1.03 0.91
C LEU A 41 -6.91 -0.76 2.14
N PHE A 42 -8.04 -0.05 1.97
CA PHE A 42 -9.00 0.18 3.05
C PHE A 42 -9.52 -1.14 3.63
N LEU A 43 -10.01 -2.05 2.79
CA LEU A 43 -10.51 -3.36 3.22
C LEU A 43 -9.42 -4.15 3.93
N TYR A 44 -8.20 -4.12 3.39
CA TYR A 44 -7.06 -4.78 4.00
C TYR A 44 -6.70 -4.19 5.37
N PHE A 45 -6.65 -2.86 5.53
CA PHE A 45 -6.35 -2.24 6.82
C PHE A 45 -7.43 -2.52 7.87
N VAL A 46 -8.70 -2.51 7.48
CA VAL A 46 -9.80 -2.92 8.38
C VAL A 46 -9.62 -4.37 8.82
N LEU A 47 -9.29 -5.26 7.87
CA LEU A 47 -9.02 -6.66 8.18
C LEU A 47 -7.86 -6.80 9.17
N MET A 48 -6.71 -6.14 8.93
CA MET A 48 -5.55 -6.21 9.81
C MET A 48 -5.79 -5.56 11.18
N ALA A 49 -6.61 -4.51 11.25
CA ALA A 49 -6.99 -3.89 12.52
C ALA A 49 -7.71 -4.87 13.46
N VAL A 50 -8.41 -5.86 12.89
CA VAL A 50 -9.09 -6.93 13.63
C VAL A 50 -8.19 -8.16 13.79
N ILE A 51 -7.57 -8.65 12.71
CA ILE A 51 -6.81 -9.90 12.74
C ILE A 51 -5.56 -9.80 13.61
N ALA A 52 -4.79 -8.70 13.53
CA ALA A 52 -3.54 -8.58 14.26
C ALA A 52 -3.70 -8.80 15.78
N PRO A 53 -4.59 -8.09 16.51
CA PRO A 53 -4.76 -8.34 17.94
C PRO A 53 -5.32 -9.74 18.24
N LEU A 54 -6.11 -10.32 17.32
CA LEU A 54 -6.71 -11.63 17.50
C LEU A 54 -5.70 -12.77 17.31
N ILE A 55 -4.78 -12.69 16.35
CA ILE A 55 -3.85 -13.78 15.99
C ILE A 55 -2.46 -13.55 16.59
N ASP A 56 -1.91 -12.35 16.40
CA ASP A 56 -0.57 -11.96 16.87
C ASP A 56 -0.56 -11.78 18.37
N GLY A 57 -1.65 -11.24 18.92
CA GLY A 57 -1.88 -11.19 20.36
C GLY A 57 -1.77 -12.57 20.99
N GLN A 58 -2.33 -13.62 20.39
CA GLN A 58 -2.21 -15.01 20.89
C GLN A 58 -0.80 -15.59 20.74
N THR A 59 0.06 -14.99 19.92
CA THR A 59 1.43 -15.46 19.71
C THR A 59 2.34 -14.93 20.80
N SER A 60 2.15 -13.66 21.21
CA SER A 60 3.00 -12.96 22.19
C SER A 60 2.43 -12.82 23.60
N LEU A 61 1.10 -12.89 23.79
CA LEU A 61 0.46 -12.75 25.10
C LEU A 61 0.07 -14.09 25.72
N PRO A 62 -0.09 -14.18 27.06
CA PRO A 62 -0.44 -15.41 27.74
C PRO A 62 -1.79 -15.96 27.25
N LYS A 63 -1.86 -17.28 26.96
CA LYS A 63 -3.06 -17.93 26.41
C LYS A 63 -4.33 -17.71 27.23
N GLY A 64 -4.22 -17.47 28.53
CA GLY A 64 -5.35 -17.28 29.45
C GLY A 64 -6.15 -15.99 29.26
N ILE A 65 -5.69 -15.04 28.43
CA ILE A 65 -6.44 -13.80 28.17
C ILE A 65 -7.41 -13.93 26.98
N PHE A 66 -7.30 -15.00 26.19
CA PHE A 66 -8.11 -15.18 24.98
C PHE A 66 -9.21 -16.22 25.21
N PRO A 67 -10.46 -15.97 24.75
CA PRO A 67 -11.54 -16.95 24.81
C PRO A 67 -11.21 -18.20 24.00
N ALA A 68 -11.70 -19.36 24.49
CA ALA A 68 -11.41 -20.68 23.92
C ALA A 68 -11.71 -20.80 22.42
N PHE A 69 -12.72 -20.06 21.92
CA PHE A 69 -13.04 -20.02 20.49
C PHE A 69 -11.86 -19.50 19.64
N LEU A 70 -11.18 -18.43 20.06
CA LEU A 70 -10.06 -17.85 19.32
C LEU A 70 -8.83 -18.76 19.34
N THR A 71 -8.58 -19.43 20.45
CA THR A 71 -7.49 -20.41 20.57
C THR A 71 -7.76 -21.67 19.75
N ASN A 72 -9.02 -22.07 19.62
CA ASN A 72 -9.44 -23.19 18.78
C ASN A 72 -9.30 -22.85 17.30
N LEU A 73 -9.71 -21.64 16.87
CA LEU A 73 -9.49 -21.16 15.50
C LEU A 73 -8.01 -21.16 15.12
N LYS A 74 -7.13 -20.70 16.02
CA LYS A 74 -5.69 -20.73 15.79
C LYS A 74 -5.14 -22.16 15.67
N SER A 75 -5.62 -23.06 16.53
CA SER A 75 -5.21 -24.47 16.49
C SER A 75 -5.67 -25.17 15.21
N SER A 76 -6.92 -24.91 14.78
CA SER A 76 -7.44 -25.40 13.50
C SER A 76 -6.65 -24.84 12.31
N TYR A 77 -6.32 -23.56 12.33
CA TYR A 77 -5.46 -22.95 11.31
C TYR A 77 -4.08 -23.63 11.21
N ILE A 78 -3.40 -23.83 12.34
CA ILE A 78 -2.10 -24.50 12.37
C ILE A 78 -2.21 -25.93 11.82
N ALA A 79 -3.29 -26.65 12.18
CA ALA A 79 -3.53 -28.00 11.69
C ALA A 79 -3.82 -28.04 10.17
N ASP A 80 -4.61 -27.10 9.65
CA ASP A 80 -5.06 -27.07 8.26
C ASP A 80 -3.96 -26.60 7.29
N PHE A 81 -3.11 -25.65 7.73
CA PHE A 81 -2.08 -25.04 6.89
C PHE A 81 -0.66 -25.53 7.18
N GLY A 82 -0.46 -26.23 8.31
CA GLY A 82 0.86 -26.69 8.74
C GLY A 82 1.81 -25.53 9.03
N ASP A 83 1.30 -24.42 9.59
CA ASP A 83 2.10 -23.23 9.88
C ASP A 83 3.09 -23.51 11.02
N TYR A 84 4.28 -23.98 10.66
CA TYR A 84 5.36 -24.31 11.59
C TYR A 84 5.90 -23.06 12.31
N LEU A 85 5.75 -21.86 11.74
CA LEU A 85 6.21 -20.62 12.35
C LEU A 85 5.36 -20.30 13.58
N LEU A 86 4.04 -20.45 13.48
CA LEU A 86 3.15 -20.25 14.62
C LEU A 86 3.23 -21.39 15.66
N LEU A 87 3.66 -22.58 15.24
CA LEU A 87 3.85 -23.73 16.11
C LEU A 87 5.16 -23.67 16.90
N GLU A 88 6.29 -23.52 16.20
CA GLU A 88 7.65 -23.49 16.78
C GLU A 88 7.96 -22.14 17.45
N LYS A 89 7.30 -21.05 17.01
CA LYS A 89 7.48 -19.68 17.51
C LYS A 89 8.96 -19.26 17.61
N PRO A 90 9.72 -19.28 16.49
CA PRO A 90 11.11 -18.85 16.49
C PRO A 90 11.24 -17.39 16.94
N HIS A 91 12.34 -17.05 17.61
CA HIS A 91 12.51 -15.72 18.22
C HIS A 91 12.38 -14.55 17.24
N PHE A 92 12.81 -14.70 15.99
CA PHE A 92 12.65 -13.67 14.97
C PHE A 92 11.17 -13.38 14.68
N LEU A 93 10.34 -14.43 14.63
CA LEU A 93 8.89 -14.29 14.39
C LEU A 93 8.23 -13.58 15.55
N VAL A 94 8.58 -13.93 16.79
CA VAL A 94 8.07 -13.22 17.99
C VAL A 94 8.42 -11.73 17.91
N GLY A 95 9.64 -11.39 17.46
CA GLY A 95 10.04 -10.00 17.19
C GLY A 95 9.18 -9.32 16.12
N LEU A 96 8.90 -10.00 15.01
CA LEU A 96 8.02 -9.49 13.95
C LEU A 96 6.57 -9.30 14.43
N VAL A 97 6.05 -10.22 15.23
CA VAL A 97 4.72 -10.14 15.85
C VAL A 97 4.64 -8.95 16.80
N TRP A 98 5.67 -8.67 17.58
CA TRP A 98 5.74 -7.45 18.38
C TRP A 98 5.81 -6.19 17.52
N HIS A 99 6.58 -6.19 16.44
CA HIS A 99 6.58 -5.10 15.46
C HIS A 99 5.19 -4.89 14.86
N GLU A 100 4.48 -5.98 14.56
CA GLU A 100 3.13 -5.93 14.01
C GLU A 100 2.15 -5.32 15.00
N LEU A 101 2.16 -5.78 16.26
CA LEU A 101 1.27 -5.27 17.32
C LEU A 101 1.56 -3.82 17.71
N VAL A 102 2.83 -3.41 17.82
CA VAL A 102 3.20 -2.08 18.33
C VAL A 102 3.24 -1.03 17.22
N PHE A 103 3.55 -1.45 15.99
CA PHE A 103 3.77 -0.51 14.89
C PHE A 103 2.74 -0.64 13.77
N LEU A 104 2.61 -1.82 13.15
CA LEU A 104 1.71 -2.00 12.00
C LEU A 104 0.24 -1.88 12.41
N TRP A 105 -0.15 -2.40 13.57
CA TRP A 105 -1.55 -2.39 14.03
C TRP A 105 -2.07 -0.98 14.33
N PRO A 106 -1.39 -0.11 15.11
CA PRO A 106 -1.83 1.28 15.25
C PRO A 106 -1.85 2.02 13.91
N LEU A 107 -0.90 1.70 13.02
CA LEU A 107 -0.78 2.33 11.71
C LEU A 107 -1.89 1.87 10.74
N SER A 108 -2.40 0.64 10.85
CA SER A 108 -3.55 0.17 10.07
C SER A 108 -4.81 0.93 10.47
N ILE A 109 -5.07 1.11 11.77
CA ILE A 109 -6.16 1.92 12.30
C ILE A 109 -6.04 3.37 11.83
N ALA A 110 -4.84 3.95 11.92
CA ALA A 110 -4.58 5.29 11.44
C ALA A 110 -4.85 5.41 9.93
N ASN A 111 -4.44 4.43 9.12
CA ASN A 111 -4.69 4.41 7.68
C ASN A 111 -6.19 4.28 7.35
N VAL A 112 -6.96 3.47 8.08
CA VAL A 112 -8.43 3.40 7.97
C VAL A 112 -9.04 4.79 8.18
N TYR A 113 -8.67 5.45 9.28
CA TYR A 113 -9.14 6.80 9.58
C TYR A 113 -8.72 7.80 8.50
N ALA A 114 -7.49 7.71 8.00
CA ALA A 114 -6.97 8.61 6.98
C ALA A 114 -7.76 8.51 5.68
N ILE A 115 -8.15 7.30 5.27
CA ILE A 115 -8.97 7.07 4.07
C ILE A 115 -10.38 7.63 4.28
N LEU A 116 -11.03 7.29 5.40
CA LEU A 116 -12.40 7.73 5.70
C LEU A 116 -12.51 9.26 5.83
N ALA A 117 -11.56 9.89 6.50
CA ALA A 117 -11.53 11.32 6.73
C ALA A 117 -10.76 12.10 5.66
N GLY A 118 -10.33 11.44 4.57
CA GLY A 118 -9.63 12.07 3.44
C GLY A 118 -8.35 12.82 3.83
N LYS A 119 -7.61 12.32 4.83
CA LYS A 119 -6.45 13.03 5.40
C LYS A 119 -5.26 13.04 4.44
N SER A 120 -4.57 14.18 4.39
CA SER A 120 -3.42 14.39 3.50
C SER A 120 -2.19 13.54 3.86
N TRP A 121 -2.08 13.05 5.09
CA TRP A 121 -0.98 12.22 5.58
C TRP A 121 -1.12 10.72 5.23
N PHE A 122 -2.26 10.29 4.67
CA PHE A 122 -2.49 8.91 4.25
C PHE A 122 -1.35 8.34 3.38
N GLY A 123 -0.85 9.13 2.43
CA GLY A 123 0.24 8.68 1.56
C GLY A 123 1.53 8.33 2.30
N THR A 124 1.82 9.03 3.40
CA THR A 124 3.03 8.81 4.20
C THR A 124 2.88 7.62 5.13
N THR A 125 1.74 7.50 5.80
CA THR A 125 1.45 6.36 6.68
C THR A 125 1.25 5.06 5.91
N CYS A 126 0.68 5.12 4.71
CA CYS A 126 0.57 3.99 3.79
C CYS A 126 1.94 3.55 3.27
N LEU A 127 2.84 4.49 2.97
CA LEU A 127 4.22 4.20 2.58
C LEU A 127 4.96 3.45 3.69
N LEU A 128 4.89 3.98 4.91
CA LEU A 128 5.55 3.44 6.09
C LEU A 128 5.03 2.03 6.40
N TYR A 129 3.71 1.85 6.37
CA TYR A 129 3.07 0.55 6.55
C TYR A 129 3.55 -0.44 5.48
N GLY A 130 3.50 -0.06 4.21
CA GLY A 130 3.91 -0.92 3.10
C GLY A 130 5.37 -1.35 3.19
N ALA A 131 6.27 -0.43 3.55
CA ALA A 131 7.69 -0.72 3.74
C ALA A 131 7.91 -1.75 4.85
N SER A 132 7.33 -1.51 6.03
CA SER A 132 7.44 -2.42 7.17
C SER A 132 6.83 -3.80 6.89
N LEU A 133 5.68 -3.86 6.22
CA LEU A 133 5.04 -5.12 5.85
C LEU A 133 5.91 -5.90 4.84
N VAL A 134 6.42 -5.25 3.79
CA VAL A 134 7.29 -5.89 2.79
C VAL A 134 8.54 -6.45 3.45
N THR A 135 9.18 -5.69 4.36
CA THR A 135 10.35 -6.17 5.09
C THR A 135 10.03 -7.40 5.95
N SER A 136 8.92 -7.36 6.69
CA SER A 136 8.49 -8.48 7.53
C SER A 136 8.15 -9.72 6.70
N MET A 137 7.44 -9.55 5.59
CA MET A 137 7.12 -10.64 4.66
C MET A 137 8.36 -11.19 3.95
N ALA A 138 9.34 -10.36 3.65
CA ALA A 138 10.60 -10.81 3.04
C ALA A 138 11.40 -11.69 4.02
N ALA A 139 11.43 -11.32 5.31
CA ALA A 139 12.07 -12.14 6.33
C ALA A 139 11.36 -13.50 6.50
N ILE A 140 10.02 -13.49 6.55
CA ILE A 140 9.21 -14.72 6.70
C ILE A 140 9.35 -15.63 5.48
N LEU A 141 9.16 -15.09 4.26
CA LEU A 141 9.29 -15.87 3.03
C LEU A 141 10.74 -16.34 2.82
N GLY A 142 11.72 -15.53 3.20
CA GLY A 142 13.14 -15.91 3.16
C GLY A 142 13.44 -17.11 4.05
N GLU A 143 12.94 -17.11 5.28
CA GLU A 143 13.06 -18.26 6.19
C GLU A 143 12.30 -19.49 5.66
N MET A 144 11.08 -19.31 5.15
CA MET A 144 10.27 -20.40 4.59
C MET A 144 10.97 -21.09 3.41
N ILE A 145 11.50 -20.31 2.48
CA ILE A 145 12.22 -20.81 1.29
C ILE A 145 13.57 -21.40 1.69
N GLY A 146 14.29 -20.74 2.59
CA GLY A 146 15.63 -21.16 3.02
C GLY A 146 15.64 -22.43 3.88
N SER A 147 14.64 -22.60 4.74
CA SER A 147 14.52 -23.78 5.61
C SER A 147 13.94 -25.01 4.90
N GLY A 148 13.22 -24.82 3.79
CA GLY A 148 12.53 -25.89 3.06
C GLY A 148 11.37 -26.54 3.83
N LYS A 149 11.01 -26.01 5.01
CA LYS A 149 9.93 -26.54 5.86
C LYS A 149 8.53 -26.09 5.40
N ALA A 150 8.44 -25.07 4.54
CA ALA A 150 7.18 -24.47 4.14
C ALA A 150 6.45 -25.32 3.07
N SER A 151 5.17 -25.57 3.32
CA SER A 151 4.30 -26.20 2.31
C SER A 151 3.93 -25.21 1.20
N GLU A 152 3.61 -25.70 0.00
CA GLU A 152 3.14 -24.83 -1.10
C GLU A 152 1.86 -24.06 -0.74
N ARG A 153 0.98 -24.67 0.06
CA ARG A 153 -0.23 -24.01 0.56
C ARG A 153 0.09 -22.84 1.48
N LEU A 154 1.06 -23.02 2.39
CA LEU A 154 1.51 -21.96 3.29
C LEU A 154 2.13 -20.81 2.50
N LEU A 155 3.00 -21.10 1.54
CA LEU A 155 3.62 -20.09 0.69
C LEU A 155 2.57 -19.30 -0.12
N THR A 156 1.60 -19.99 -0.70
CA THR A 156 0.48 -19.39 -1.46
C THR A 156 -0.37 -18.47 -0.58
N MET A 157 -0.46 -18.74 0.72
CA MET A 157 -1.17 -17.88 1.67
C MET A 157 -0.39 -16.59 2.00
N TYR A 158 0.94 -16.65 2.13
CA TYR A 158 1.76 -15.50 2.52
C TYR A 158 2.09 -14.56 1.34
N VAL A 159 2.16 -15.06 0.11
CA VAL A 159 2.46 -14.26 -1.10
C VAL A 159 1.46 -13.10 -1.34
N PRO A 160 0.14 -13.26 -1.17
CA PRO A 160 -0.81 -12.16 -1.27
C PRO A 160 -0.51 -10.99 -0.32
N PHE A 161 -0.07 -11.27 0.92
CA PHE A 161 0.30 -10.23 1.89
C PHE A 161 1.51 -9.42 1.42
N MET A 162 2.51 -10.08 0.85
CA MET A 162 3.64 -9.41 0.18
C MET A 162 3.13 -8.49 -0.94
N GLY A 163 2.23 -8.98 -1.79
CA GLY A 163 1.64 -8.19 -2.88
C GLY A 163 0.91 -6.94 -2.40
N VAL A 164 0.13 -7.05 -1.32
CA VAL A 164 -0.55 -5.91 -0.70
C VAL A 164 0.45 -4.92 -0.08
N GLY A 165 1.51 -5.41 0.57
CA GLY A 165 2.58 -4.55 1.09
C GLY A 165 3.26 -3.73 0.00
N ILE A 166 3.58 -4.36 -1.13
CA ILE A 166 4.14 -3.67 -2.31
C ILE A 166 3.13 -2.63 -2.84
N LEU A 167 1.85 -2.99 -2.92
CA LEU A 167 0.81 -2.08 -3.37
C LEU A 167 0.70 -0.84 -2.47
N ALA A 168 0.73 -1.03 -1.15
CA ALA A 168 0.71 0.05 -0.16
C ALA A 168 1.94 0.96 -0.26
N LEU A 169 3.13 0.36 -0.42
CA LEU A 169 4.39 1.08 -0.61
C LEU A 169 4.33 1.96 -1.87
N LEU A 170 3.98 1.37 -3.01
CA LEU A 170 3.87 2.08 -4.29
C LEU A 170 2.81 3.17 -4.23
N ARG A 171 1.66 2.91 -3.58
CA ARG A 171 0.58 3.90 -3.42
C ARG A 171 1.06 5.13 -2.65
N GLY A 172 1.84 4.91 -1.59
CA GLY A 172 2.47 5.97 -0.81
C GLY A 172 3.50 6.77 -1.61
N LEU A 173 4.39 6.09 -2.34
CA LEU A 173 5.40 6.74 -3.20
C LEU A 173 4.77 7.63 -4.28
N VAL A 174 3.73 7.14 -4.96
CA VAL A 174 3.00 7.90 -5.99
C VAL A 174 2.36 9.17 -5.40
N SER A 175 1.86 9.09 -4.16
CA SER A 175 1.31 10.24 -3.43
C SER A 175 2.37 11.32 -3.17
N HIS A 176 3.58 10.91 -2.76
CA HIS A 176 4.71 11.82 -2.54
C HIS A 176 5.23 12.46 -3.83
N SER A 177 5.38 11.67 -4.90
CA SER A 177 5.83 12.15 -6.21
C SER A 177 4.89 13.22 -6.80
N THR A 178 3.58 13.03 -6.63
CA THR A 178 2.56 13.99 -7.08
C THR A 178 2.62 15.30 -6.28
N LYS A 179 2.79 15.23 -4.96
CA LYS A 179 2.97 16.43 -4.10
C LYS A 179 4.24 17.21 -4.45
N SER A 180 5.36 16.50 -4.69
CA SER A 180 6.62 17.12 -5.10
C SER A 180 6.47 17.87 -6.43
N SER A 181 5.86 17.22 -7.44
CA SER A 181 5.61 17.81 -8.76
C SER A 181 4.71 19.07 -8.70
N ALA A 182 3.69 19.07 -7.83
CA ALA A 182 2.82 20.22 -7.63
C ALA A 182 3.54 21.40 -6.95
N SER A 183 4.44 21.13 -5.99
CA SER A 183 5.24 22.15 -5.32
C SER A 183 6.25 22.84 -6.26
N VAL A 184 6.89 22.08 -7.14
CA VAL A 184 7.82 22.59 -8.16
C VAL A 184 7.09 23.47 -9.20
N GLY A 185 5.88 23.08 -9.61
CA GLY A 185 5.04 23.88 -10.50
C GLY A 185 4.64 25.23 -9.89
N LYS A 186 4.34 25.26 -8.58
CA LYS A 186 3.98 26.49 -7.85
C LYS A 186 5.17 27.43 -7.61
N LYS A 187 6.37 26.88 -7.41
CA LYS A 187 7.62 27.67 -7.30
C LYS A 187 8.00 28.35 -8.62
N ARG A 188 7.67 27.72 -9.76
CA ARG A 188 7.96 28.29 -11.09
C ARG A 188 7.01 29.41 -11.52
N SER A 189 5.80 29.48 -10.95
CA SER A 189 4.82 30.54 -11.27
C SER A 189 4.95 31.81 -10.40
N THR A 190 5.84 31.82 -9.40
CA THR A 190 6.02 32.95 -8.47
C THR A 190 7.25 33.81 -8.78
N ILE A 191 7.99 33.53 -9.86
CA ILE A 191 9.03 34.42 -10.37
C ILE A 191 8.33 35.56 -11.13
N MET A 192 7.88 36.59 -10.39
CA MET A 192 7.45 37.86 -10.98
C MET A 192 8.66 38.54 -11.64
N PRO A 193 8.55 39.05 -12.88
CA PRO A 193 9.61 39.87 -13.45
C PRO A 193 9.68 41.17 -12.65
N ARG A 194 10.82 41.38 -12.00
CA ARG A 194 11.21 42.62 -11.33
C ARG A 194 11.04 43.77 -12.32
N ARG A 195 10.03 44.64 -12.13
CA ARG A 195 9.87 45.88 -12.90
C ARG A 195 11.16 46.69 -12.78
N LYS A 196 11.82 46.95 -13.91
CA LYS A 196 12.84 48.00 -13.98
C LYS A 196 12.12 49.34 -13.85
N LEU A 197 12.44 50.07 -12.78
CA LEU A 197 12.21 51.50 -12.70
C LEU A 197 13.32 52.16 -13.53
N ALA A 198 12.93 52.80 -14.62
CA ALA A 198 13.68 53.83 -15.34
C ALA A 198 12.64 54.78 -15.95
#